data_AF-A0A2P4THT3-F1
#
_entry.id   AF-A0A2P4THT3-F1
#
_cell.length_a   1.000
_cell.length_b   1.000
_cell.length_c   1.000
_cell.angle_alpha   90.00
_cell.angle_beta   90.00
_cell.angle_gamma   90.00
#
_symmetry.space_group_name_H-M   'P 1'
#
loop_
_entity.id
_entity.type
_entity.pdbx_description
1 polymer ?
#
loop_
_entity_poly.entity_id
_entity_poly.type
_entity_poly.pdbx_seq_one_letter_code
_entity_poly.pdbx_strand_id
1 'polypeptide(L)'
;MEADTDVRLRREAAEYYRGHRVPQRMEEALNALFPLRPADLYGELANYFSTFSKAPVVCKLAARKVLDGVGQPTLEVEIYCTVRNYEKRICSAIISSHYQIPENALSETTEADERERNVTTAVEWVNESLSTMLRDLKPTDQCEIDTMLG
;
A
#
# COMPACT_ATOMS: atom_id res chain seq x y z
N MET A 1 -6.28 -29.48 -33.82
CA MET A 1 -5.40 -29.23 -32.66
C MET A 1 -5.85 -28.00 -31.89
N GLU A 2 -6.16 -26.89 -32.57
CA GLU A 2 -6.64 -25.64 -31.96
C GLU A 2 -8.02 -25.73 -31.24
N ALA A 3 -8.93 -26.55 -31.77
CA ALA A 3 -10.24 -26.79 -31.13
C ALA A 3 -10.15 -27.61 -29.82
N ASP A 4 -9.16 -28.49 -29.70
CA ASP A 4 -8.95 -29.30 -28.48
C ASP A 4 -8.35 -28.43 -27.36
N THR A 5 -7.48 -27.50 -27.71
CA THR A 5 -6.90 -26.53 -26.77
C THR A 5 -7.94 -25.56 -26.21
N ASP A 6 -8.88 -25.06 -27.02
CA ASP A 6 -9.96 -24.17 -26.56
C ASP A 6 -10.94 -24.87 -25.61
N VAL A 7 -11.32 -26.11 -25.91
CA VAL A 7 -12.18 -26.92 -25.02
C VAL A 7 -11.51 -27.17 -23.67
N ARG A 8 -10.19 -27.43 -23.66
CA ARG A 8 -9.44 -27.62 -22.42
C ARG A 8 -9.40 -26.34 -21.58
N LEU A 9 -9.08 -25.20 -22.19
CA LEU A 9 -9.05 -23.90 -21.50
C LEU A 9 -10.41 -23.53 -20.90
N ARG A 10 -11.52 -23.79 -21.61
CA ARG A 10 -12.87 -23.54 -21.08
C ARG A 10 -13.18 -24.41 -19.87
N ARG A 11 -12.75 -25.68 -19.88
CA ARG A 11 -12.92 -26.59 -18.73
C ARG A 11 -12.12 -26.09 -17.52
N GLU A 12 -10.85 -25.75 -17.73
CA GLU A 12 -9.96 -25.22 -16.69
C GLU A 12 -10.53 -23.93 -16.07
N ALA A 13 -11.02 -23.00 -16.91
CA ALA A 13 -11.66 -21.78 -16.43
C ALA A 13 -12.92 -22.06 -15.61
N ALA A 14 -13.79 -22.97 -16.07
CA ALA A 14 -15.00 -23.34 -15.35
C ALA A 14 -14.68 -23.98 -13.98
N GLU A 15 -13.67 -24.84 -13.91
CA GLU A 15 -13.19 -25.45 -12.67
C GLU A 15 -12.60 -24.39 -11.72
N TYR A 16 -11.78 -23.48 -12.26
CA TYR A 16 -11.20 -22.37 -11.49
C TYR A 16 -12.28 -21.49 -10.83
N TYR A 17 -13.26 -21.01 -11.60
CA TYR A 17 -14.33 -20.15 -11.06
C TYR A 17 -15.24 -20.88 -10.08
N ARG A 18 -15.54 -22.17 -10.34
CA ARG A 18 -16.32 -23.00 -9.42
C ARG A 18 -15.57 -23.23 -8.10
N GLY A 19 -14.26 -23.48 -8.16
CA GLY A 19 -13.40 -23.62 -6.99
C GLY A 19 -13.39 -22.37 -6.11
N HIS A 20 -13.47 -21.18 -6.71
CA HIS A 20 -13.54 -19.90 -6.00
C HIS A 20 -14.97 -19.44 -5.68
N ARG A 21 -15.98 -20.28 -5.98
CA ARG A 21 -17.41 -20.00 -5.78
C ARG A 21 -17.92 -18.72 -6.47
N VAL A 22 -17.26 -18.28 -7.55
CA VAL A 22 -17.62 -17.03 -8.23
C VAL A 22 -19.08 -17.02 -8.72
N PRO A 23 -19.60 -18.08 -9.37
CA PRO A 23 -21.00 -18.10 -9.82
C PRO A 23 -21.99 -17.99 -8.65
N GLN A 24 -21.76 -18.72 -7.55
CA GLN A 24 -22.64 -18.70 -6.38
C GLN A 24 -22.63 -17.33 -5.71
N ARG A 25 -21.45 -16.70 -5.57
CA ARG A 25 -21.35 -15.34 -5.01
C ARG A 25 -22.05 -14.30 -5.88
N MET A 26 -21.96 -14.44 -7.20
CA MET A 26 -22.69 -13.58 -8.13
C MET A 26 -24.20 -13.73 -7.98
N GLU A 27 -24.70 -14.95 -7.92
CA GLU A 27 -26.13 -15.23 -7.72
C GLU A 27 -26.63 -14.67 -6.38
N GLU A 28 -25.90 -14.92 -5.28
CA GLU A 28 -26.18 -14.37 -3.95
C GLU A 28 -26.28 -12.83 -3.98
N ALA A 29 -25.32 -12.16 -4.62
CA ALA A 29 -25.30 -10.70 -4.73
C ALA A 29 -26.49 -10.17 -5.53
N LEU A 30 -26.78 -10.76 -6.69
CA LEU A 30 -27.88 -10.34 -7.55
C LEU A 30 -29.24 -10.53 -6.88
N ASN A 31 -29.43 -11.66 -6.19
CA ASN A 31 -30.65 -11.95 -5.44
C ASN A 31 -30.84 -10.99 -4.26
N ALA A 32 -29.77 -10.58 -3.59
CA ALA A 32 -29.83 -9.61 -2.49
C ALA A 32 -30.10 -8.17 -2.97
N LEU A 33 -29.53 -7.77 -4.12
CA LEU A 33 -29.60 -6.39 -4.61
C LEU A 33 -30.84 -6.09 -5.46
N PHE A 34 -31.39 -7.09 -6.17
CA PHE A 34 -32.55 -6.89 -7.04
C PHE A 34 -33.79 -6.32 -6.30
N PRO A 35 -34.14 -6.76 -5.07
CA PRO A 35 -35.24 -6.17 -4.32
C PRO A 35 -34.96 -4.71 -3.89
N LEU A 36 -33.70 -4.39 -3.60
CA LEU A 36 -33.28 -3.08 -3.10
C LEU A 36 -33.22 -2.02 -4.22
N ARG A 37 -32.94 -2.44 -5.45
CA ARG A 37 -32.79 -1.56 -6.64
C ARG A 37 -31.93 -0.32 -6.33
N PRO A 38 -30.68 -0.52 -5.88
CA PRO A 38 -29.80 0.59 -5.56
C PRO A 38 -29.59 1.50 -6.77
N ALA A 39 -29.41 2.80 -6.52
CA ALA A 39 -29.12 3.77 -7.57
C ALA A 39 -27.81 3.46 -8.32
N ASP A 40 -26.83 2.90 -7.60
CA ASP A 40 -25.58 2.38 -8.17
C ASP A 40 -25.43 0.88 -7.90
N LEU A 41 -25.98 0.07 -8.79
CA LEU A 41 -25.90 -1.39 -8.72
C LEU A 41 -24.45 -1.89 -8.79
N TYR A 42 -23.61 -1.28 -9.64
CA TYR A 42 -22.23 -1.73 -9.82
C TYR A 42 -21.35 -1.35 -8.62
N GLY A 43 -21.60 -0.20 -7.99
CA GLY A 43 -20.97 0.18 -6.73
C GLY A 43 -21.27 -0.81 -5.61
N GLU A 44 -22.54 -1.21 -5.44
CA GLU A 44 -22.91 -2.23 -4.45
C GLU A 44 -22.32 -3.60 -4.74
N LEU A 45 -22.31 -4.04 -6.01
CA LEU A 45 -21.62 -5.27 -6.41
C LEU A 45 -20.12 -5.19 -6.11
N ALA A 46 -19.48 -4.06 -6.39
CA ALA A 46 -18.06 -3.87 -6.09
C ALA A 46 -17.78 -3.93 -4.58
N ASN A 47 -18.65 -3.35 -3.76
CA ASN A 47 -18.56 -3.43 -2.30
C ASN A 47 -18.76 -4.87 -1.79
N TYR A 48 -19.79 -5.58 -2.30
CA TYR A 48 -20.02 -6.98 -1.97
C TYR A 48 -18.81 -7.86 -2.32
N PHE A 49 -18.31 -7.79 -3.56
CA PHE A 49 -17.16 -8.59 -3.96
C PHE A 49 -15.86 -8.21 -3.25
N SER A 50 -15.77 -6.97 -2.76
CA SER A 50 -14.59 -6.53 -2.01
C SER A 50 -14.37 -7.28 -0.71
N THR A 51 -15.43 -7.81 -0.07
CA THR A 51 -15.29 -8.55 1.18
C THR A 51 -14.61 -9.91 0.99
N PHE A 52 -14.56 -10.41 -0.24
CA PHE A 52 -13.87 -11.66 -0.60
C PHE A 52 -12.46 -11.42 -1.15
N SER A 53 -12.08 -10.15 -1.34
CA SER A 53 -10.72 -9.80 -1.81
C SER A 53 -9.69 -10.03 -0.70
N LYS A 54 -8.45 -10.29 -1.10
CA LYS A 54 -7.32 -10.36 -0.15
C LYS A 54 -7.19 -9.04 0.61
N ALA A 55 -6.75 -9.14 1.87
CA ALA A 55 -6.45 -7.96 2.68
C ALA A 55 -5.36 -7.12 2.00
N PRO A 56 -5.41 -5.77 2.14
CA PRO A 56 -4.33 -4.90 1.72
C PRO A 56 -2.99 -5.31 2.31
N VAL A 57 -1.94 -5.29 1.49
CA VAL A 57 -0.56 -5.51 1.91
C VAL A 57 0.34 -4.42 1.34
N VAL A 58 1.38 -4.05 2.08
CA VAL A 58 2.37 -3.05 1.64
C VAL A 58 3.09 -3.55 0.40
N CYS A 59 3.12 -2.74 -0.66
CA CYS A 59 3.84 -3.07 -1.90
C CYS A 59 5.08 -2.19 -2.10
N LYS A 60 5.02 -0.95 -1.60
CA LYS A 60 6.07 0.05 -1.80
C LYS A 60 6.02 1.13 -0.71
N LEU A 61 7.19 1.59 -0.31
CA LEU A 61 7.36 2.87 0.37
C LEU A 61 8.00 3.86 -0.60
N ALA A 62 7.60 5.13 -0.53
CA ALA A 62 8.22 6.19 -1.30
C ALA A 62 8.61 7.34 -0.37
N ALA A 63 9.91 7.52 -0.19
CA ALA A 63 10.47 8.66 0.52
C ALA A 63 10.91 9.74 -0.44
N ARG A 64 10.68 10.99 -0.04
CA ARG A 64 11.20 12.19 -0.69
C ARG A 64 11.64 13.23 0.33
N LYS A 65 12.65 13.99 -0.05
CA LYS A 65 13.06 15.20 0.67
C LYS A 65 12.06 16.31 0.35
N VAL A 66 11.49 16.92 1.37
CA VAL A 66 10.65 18.12 1.27
C VAL A 66 11.18 19.20 2.22
N LEU A 67 10.64 20.41 2.10
CA LEU A 67 10.94 21.50 3.02
C LEU A 67 9.80 21.65 4.03
N ASP A 68 10.14 21.89 5.29
CA ASP A 68 9.14 22.21 6.31
C ASP A 68 8.78 23.70 6.36
N GLY A 69 7.99 24.09 7.35
CA GLY A 69 7.51 25.47 7.53
C GLY A 69 8.60 26.52 7.79
N VAL A 70 9.84 26.10 8.08
CA VAL A 70 11.00 27.00 8.24
C VAL A 70 12.01 26.86 7.09
N GLY A 71 11.64 26.15 6.02
CA GLY A 71 12.48 25.98 4.83
C GLY A 71 13.62 24.98 5.01
N GLN A 72 13.54 24.12 6.03
CA GLN A 72 14.59 23.15 6.34
C GLN A 72 14.26 21.78 5.73
N PRO A 73 15.27 21.00 5.29
CA PRO A 73 15.04 19.70 4.69
C PRO A 73 14.48 18.69 5.72
N THR A 74 13.39 18.03 5.33
CA THR A 74 12.67 17.02 6.11
C THR A 74 12.29 15.83 5.22
N LEU A 75 12.03 14.68 5.85
CA LEU A 75 11.68 13.44 5.19
C LEU A 75 10.15 13.31 5.11
N GLU A 76 9.60 13.12 3.92
CA GLU A 76 8.23 12.65 3.74
C GLU A 76 8.25 11.21 3.25
N VAL A 77 7.48 10.34 3.90
CA VAL A 77 7.31 8.93 3.52
C VAL A 77 5.85 8.69 3.16
N GLU A 78 5.63 8.13 1.98
CA GLU A 78 4.33 7.65 1.50
C GLU A 78 4.29 6.12 1.53
N ILE A 79 3.17 5.56 2.00
CA ILE A 79 2.94 4.12 2.05
C ILE A 79 1.97 3.73 0.93
N TYR A 80 2.38 2.76 0.11
CA TYR A 80 1.58 2.17 -0.95
C TYR A 80 1.26 0.71 -0.63
N CYS A 81 0.00 0.34 -0.83
CA CYS A 81 -0.47 -1.02 -0.64
C CYS A 81 -1.14 -1.57 -1.90
N THR A 82 -1.03 -2.88 -2.11
CA THR A 82 -1.84 -3.61 -3.07
C THR A 82 -3.24 -3.80 -2.49
N VAL A 83 -4.21 -3.05 -2.99
CA VAL A 83 -5.63 -3.12 -2.61
C VAL A 83 -6.45 -3.60 -3.80
N ARG A 84 -7.07 -4.78 -3.68
CA ARG A 84 -7.88 -5.38 -4.77
C ARG A 84 -7.11 -5.47 -6.10
N ASN A 85 -5.85 -5.92 -6.03
CA ASN A 85 -4.90 -6.02 -7.14
C ASN A 85 -4.46 -4.68 -7.79
N TYR A 86 -4.73 -3.55 -7.14
CA TYR A 86 -4.23 -2.25 -7.57
C TYR A 86 -3.27 -1.66 -6.53
N GLU A 87 -2.16 -1.10 -6.98
CA GLU A 87 -1.34 -0.24 -6.14
C GLU A 87 -2.13 1.03 -5.77
N LYS A 88 -2.20 1.34 -4.47
CA LYS A 88 -2.86 2.54 -3.95
C LYS A 88 -2.01 3.19 -2.88
N ARG A 89 -1.84 4.51 -2.96
CA ARG A 89 -1.30 5.33 -1.87
C ARG A 89 -2.30 5.34 -0.72
N ILE A 90 -1.90 4.88 0.46
CA ILE A 90 -2.77 4.76 1.64
C ILE A 90 -2.62 5.98 2.54
N CYS A 91 -1.39 6.36 2.86
CA CYS A 91 -1.10 7.47 3.74
C CYS A 91 0.29 8.06 3.45
N SER A 92 0.56 9.22 4.07
CA SER A 92 1.88 9.83 4.12
C SER A 92 2.16 10.38 5.51
N ALA A 93 3.44 10.44 5.87
CA ALA A 93 3.92 11.02 7.11
C ALA A 93 5.15 11.89 6.84
N ILE A 94 5.25 13.02 7.54
CA ILE A 94 6.40 13.93 7.48
C ILE A 94 7.14 13.83 8.82
N ILE A 95 8.44 13.56 8.75
CA ILE A 95 9.31 13.38 9.91
C ILE A 95 10.29 14.55 9.93
N SER A 96 10.02 15.49 10.83
CA SER A 96 10.89 16.64 11.04
C SER A 96 12.25 16.21 11.58
N SER A 97 13.32 16.77 11.01
CA SER A 97 14.70 16.58 11.45
C SER A 97 15.10 17.54 12.58
N HIS A 98 14.13 18.22 13.23
CA HIS A 98 14.38 19.37 14.11
C HIS A 98 14.69 19.08 15.58
N TYR A 99 14.74 17.84 16.02
CA TYR A 99 14.97 17.58 17.45
C TYR A 99 16.39 17.15 17.76
N GLN A 100 17.31 18.11 17.75
CA GLN A 100 18.55 18.06 18.54
C GLN A 100 18.80 19.47 19.10
N ILE A 101 18.86 19.60 20.42
CA ILE A 101 19.47 20.76 21.08
C ILE A 101 20.97 20.44 21.10
N PRO A 102 21.82 21.09 20.29
CA PRO A 102 23.24 20.82 20.35
C PRO A 102 23.77 21.42 21.65
N GLU A 103 24.37 20.60 22.52
CA GLU A 103 25.16 21.10 23.67
C GLU A 103 26.42 21.85 23.21
N ASN A 104 26.79 21.77 21.93
CA ASN A 104 27.94 22.45 21.33
C ASN A 104 27.52 23.16 20.03
N ALA A 105 27.73 24.48 19.97
CA ALA A 105 27.41 25.31 18.82
C ALA A 105 28.36 25.02 17.64
N LEU A 106 27.95 24.15 16.71
CA LEU A 106 28.52 24.12 15.37
C LEU A 106 28.03 25.37 14.59
N SER A 107 28.77 25.77 13.55
CA SER A 107 28.30 26.82 12.65
C SER A 107 27.04 26.37 11.90
N GLU A 108 26.07 27.28 11.75
CA GLU A 108 24.78 27.01 11.08
C GLU A 108 24.93 26.35 9.70
N THR A 109 25.99 26.70 8.96
CA THR A 109 26.31 26.11 7.66
C THR A 109 26.70 24.64 7.73
N THR A 110 27.42 24.22 8.78
CA THR A 110 27.83 22.83 8.97
C THR A 110 26.64 21.98 9.41
N GLU A 111 25.77 22.51 10.27
CA GLU A 111 24.56 21.80 10.70
C GLU A 111 23.54 21.63 9.56
N ALA A 112 23.41 22.63 8.68
CA ALA A 112 22.56 22.54 7.49
C ALA A 112 23.04 21.44 6.52
N ASP A 113 24.35 21.39 6.25
CA ASP A 113 24.98 20.36 5.40
C ASP A 113 24.79 18.95 5.97
N GLU A 114 24.97 18.79 7.30
CA GLU A 114 24.75 17.51 7.97
C GLU A 114 23.28 17.07 7.92
N ARG A 115 22.34 18.01 8.15
CA ARG A 115 20.91 17.73 8.05
C ARG A 115 20.53 17.28 6.63
N GLU A 116 21.06 17.95 5.61
CA GLU A 116 20.81 17.57 4.22
C GLU A 116 21.34 16.17 3.90
N ARG A 117 22.54 15.83 4.36
CA ARG A 117 23.10 14.47 4.20
C ARG A 117 22.23 13.43 4.92
N ASN A 118 21.84 13.70 6.16
CA ASN A 118 21.02 12.77 6.96
C ASN A 118 19.66 12.48 6.30
N VAL A 119 18.98 13.52 5.80
CA VAL A 119 17.70 13.34 5.10
C VAL A 119 17.89 12.57 3.80
N THR A 120 18.97 12.81 3.07
CA THR A 120 19.28 12.09 1.82
C THR A 120 19.51 10.60 2.09
N THR A 121 20.31 10.26 3.10
CA THR A 121 20.53 8.87 3.53
C THR A 121 19.23 8.20 3.99
N ALA A 122 18.38 8.92 4.72
CA ALA A 122 17.09 8.40 5.15
C ALA A 122 16.15 8.13 3.95
N VAL A 123 16.15 8.98 2.93
CA VAL A 123 15.39 8.77 1.69
C VAL A 123 15.81 7.48 0.99
N GLU A 124 17.12 7.26 0.83
CA GLU A 124 17.67 6.05 0.21
C GLU A 124 17.30 4.80 1.02
N TRP A 125 17.50 4.84 2.34
CA TRP A 125 17.18 3.73 3.22
C TRP A 125 15.71 3.33 3.16
N VAL A 126 14.80 4.31 3.15
CA VAL A 126 13.36 4.05 3.05
C VAL A 126 12.98 3.45 1.70
N ASN A 127 13.47 4.04 0.61
CA ASN A 127 13.13 3.61 -0.76
C ASN A 127 13.67 2.21 -1.08
N GLU A 128 14.77 1.80 -0.46
CA GLU A 128 15.43 0.53 -0.77
C GLU A 128 15.19 -0.52 0.33
N SER A 129 15.91 -0.38 1.45
CA SER A 129 15.97 -1.39 2.51
C SER A 129 14.62 -1.56 3.19
N LEU A 130 14.01 -0.46 3.64
CA LEU A 130 12.74 -0.48 4.37
C LEU A 130 11.58 -0.91 3.46
N SER A 131 11.52 -0.39 2.22
CA SER A 131 10.48 -0.79 1.27
C SER A 131 10.53 -2.27 0.91
N THR A 132 11.73 -2.88 0.92
CA THR A 132 11.88 -4.31 0.68
C THR A 132 11.49 -5.12 1.92
N MET A 133 11.92 -4.66 3.10
CA MET A 133 11.65 -5.31 4.38
C MET A 133 10.14 -5.39 4.69
N LEU A 134 9.40 -4.30 4.45
CA LEU A 134 7.97 -4.24 4.79
C LEU A 134 7.05 -4.78 3.69
N ARG A 135 7.59 -5.29 2.57
CA ARG A 135 6.79 -5.81 1.47
C ARG A 135 5.94 -7.00 1.91
N ASP A 136 4.71 -7.06 1.41
CA ASP A 136 3.71 -8.10 1.67
C ASP A 136 3.21 -8.18 3.13
N LEU A 137 3.67 -7.30 4.01
CA LEU A 137 3.13 -7.15 5.36
C LEU A 137 1.78 -6.41 5.33
N LYS A 138 0.90 -6.73 6.28
CA LYS A 138 -0.35 -5.98 6.44
C LYS A 138 -0.07 -4.68 7.19
N PRO A 139 -0.51 -3.53 6.67
CA PRO A 139 -0.31 -2.25 7.34
C PRO A 139 -1.05 -2.13 8.68
N THR A 140 -1.99 -3.05 8.97
CA THR A 140 -2.74 -3.10 10.23
C THR A 140 -1.99 -3.81 11.35
N ASP A 141 -0.94 -4.56 11.04
CA ASP A 141 -0.21 -5.40 12.00
C ASP A 141 0.93 -4.58 12.64
N GLN A 142 0.58 -3.39 13.17
CA GLN A 142 1.51 -2.35 13.63
C GLN A 142 2.53 -2.86 14.65
N CYS A 143 2.09 -3.66 15.63
CA CYS A 143 2.99 -4.20 16.66
C CYS A 143 4.08 -5.12 16.08
N GLU A 144 3.76 -5.90 15.05
CA GLU A 144 4.71 -6.79 14.38
C GLU A 144 5.71 -5.98 13.57
N ILE A 145 5.22 -4.97 12.85
CA ILE A 145 6.06 -4.03 12.10
C ILE A 145 7.00 -3.28 13.05
N ASP A 146 6.51 -2.74 14.16
CA ASP A 146 7.34 -2.01 15.13
C ASP A 146 8.42 -2.92 15.73
N THR A 147 8.07 -4.15 16.08
CA THR A 147 9.04 -5.14 16.59
C THR A 147 10.15 -5.46 15.58
N MET A 148 9.83 -5.46 14.28
CA MET A 148 10.81 -5.67 13.22
C MET A 148 11.77 -4.48 13.05
N LEU A 149 11.30 -3.27 13.35
CA LEU A 149 12.06 -2.03 13.19
C LEU A 149 12.94 -1.69 14.40
N GLY A 150 12.60 -2.19 15.59
CA GLY A 150 13.42 -2.09 16.81
C GLY A 150 12.73 -1.40 17.97
#